data_AF-A0A7J9H307-F1
#
_entry.id   AF-A0A7J9H307-F1
#
_cell.length_a   1.000
_cell.length_b   1.000
_cell.length_c   1.000
_cell.angle_alpha   90.00
_cell.angle_beta   90.00
_cell.angle_gamma   90.00
#
_symmetry.space_group_name_H-M   'P 1'
#
loop_
_entity.id
_entity.type
_entity.pdbx_description
1 polymer ?
#
loop_
_entity_poly.entity_id
_entity_poly.type
_entity_poly.pdbx_seq_one_letter_code
_entity_poly.pdbx_strand_id
1 'polypeptide(L)'
;MERFIFKLLVNQSFGSKVEESDLEFSLRSFLIKLSVSQPLTTVLPRDCRWEIMAYFRSLPQVSTSKDAEMWIPTDTKQWQQPPLITPIKSMNSEPLGLQLYLEHPSPAELVSG
;
A
#
# COMPACT_ATOMS: atom_id res chain seq x y z
N MET A 1 -14.07 0.38 -6.81
CA MET A 1 -13.10 -0.48 -6.09
C MET A 1 -12.05 0.44 -5.49
N GLU A 2 -11.64 0.25 -4.24
CA GLU A 2 -10.69 1.12 -3.55
C GLU A 2 -9.34 0.43 -3.38
N ARG A 3 -8.24 1.19 -3.27
CA ARG A 3 -6.89 0.65 -3.07
C ARG A 3 -6.22 1.31 -1.88
N PHE A 4 -5.89 0.53 -0.85
CA PHE A 4 -5.00 0.96 0.22
C PHE A 4 -3.55 0.79 -0.23
N ILE A 5 -2.86 1.91 -0.44
CA ILE A 5 -1.47 1.88 -0.88
C ILE A 5 -0.54 2.08 0.30
N PHE A 6 0.29 1.08 0.54
CA PHE A 6 1.43 1.15 1.45
C PHE A 6 2.68 1.41 0.61
N LYS A 7 3.23 2.62 0.70
CA LYS A 7 4.49 2.97 0.03
C LYS A 7 5.64 2.86 1.03
N LEU A 8 6.55 1.93 0.75
CA LEU A 8 7.71 1.64 1.57
C LEU A 8 8.96 2.30 1.01
N LEU A 9 9.73 2.94 1.89
CA LEU A 9 11.07 3.40 1.64
C LEU A 9 11.97 2.77 2.68
N VAL A 10 12.95 1.98 2.23
CA VAL A 10 13.92 1.34 3.12
C VAL A 10 15.30 1.90 2.83
N ASN A 11 15.94 2.48 3.84
CA ASN A 11 17.31 2.91 3.78
C ASN A 11 18.25 1.70 3.93
N GLN A 12 18.66 1.13 2.80
CA GLN A 12 19.57 -0.02 2.76
C GLN A 12 20.99 0.31 3.22
N SER A 13 21.35 1.59 3.29
CA SER A 13 22.65 2.06 3.78
C SER A 13 22.66 2.36 5.29
N PHE A 14 21.59 2.07 6.02
CA PHE A 14 21.54 2.28 7.46
C PHE A 14 22.52 1.36 8.18
N GLY A 15 23.62 1.94 8.68
CA GLY A 15 24.73 1.20 9.28
C GLY A 15 24.67 1.06 10.80
N SER A 16 23.61 1.55 11.44
CA SER A 16 23.44 1.49 12.90
C SER A 16 22.48 0.36 13.30
N LYS A 17 22.48 0.00 14.59
CA LYS A 17 21.44 -0.84 15.16
C LYS A 17 20.11 -0.08 15.12
N VAL A 18 19.04 -0.80 14.80
CA VAL A 18 17.66 -0.29 14.86
C VAL A 18 17.20 -0.32 16.31
N GLU A 19 16.71 0.82 16.81
CA GLU A 19 16.04 0.88 18.11
C GLU A 19 14.61 0.32 17.96
N GLU A 20 14.44 -0.96 18.33
CA GLU A 20 13.21 -1.71 18.10
C GLU A 20 11.97 -1.06 18.73
N SER A 21 12.12 -0.48 19.93
CA SER A 21 11.01 0.18 20.64
C SER A 21 10.48 1.39 19.89
N ASP A 22 11.37 2.18 19.29
CA ASP A 22 11.02 3.40 18.58
C ASP A 22 10.34 3.07 17.25
N LEU A 23 10.83 2.04 16.57
CA LEU A 23 10.22 1.52 15.36
C LEU A 23 8.85 0.91 15.64
N GLU A 24 8.73 0.08 16.68
CA GLU A 24 7.47 -0.54 17.11
C GLU A 24 6.43 0.51 17.50
N PHE A 25 6.82 1.52 18.28
CA PHE A 25 5.94 2.64 18.64
C PHE A 25 5.45 3.39 17.40
N SER A 26 6.36 3.69 16.47
CA SER A 26 6.04 4.39 15.22
C SER A 26 5.08 3.56 14.35
N LEU A 27 5.32 2.25 14.23
CA LEU A 27 4.47 1.33 13.48
C LEU A 27 3.08 1.18 14.11
N ARG A 28 2.99 1.07 15.44
CA ARG A 28 1.69 1.04 16.14
C ARG A 28 0.89 2.32 15.90
N SER A 29 1.54 3.47 16.03
CA SER A 29 0.93 4.79 15.75
C SER A 29 0.53 4.95 14.28
N PHE A 30 1.23 4.28 13.36
CA PHE A 30 0.87 4.24 11.96
C PHE A 30 -0.35 3.35 11.70
N LEU A 31 -0.34 2.11 12.21
CA LEU A 31 -1.37 1.12 11.96
C LEU A 31 -2.70 1.46 12.64
N ILE A 32 -2.70 2.15 13.78
CA ILE A 32 -3.95 2.58 14.41
C ILE A 32 -4.77 3.51 13.51
N LYS A 33 -4.12 4.26 12.60
CA LYS A 33 -4.81 5.11 11.63
C LYS A 33 -5.56 4.31 10.56
N LEU A 34 -5.12 3.09 10.26
CA LEU A 34 -5.86 2.18 9.39
C LEU A 34 -7.20 1.78 10.04
N SER A 35 -7.19 1.43 11.33
CA SER A 35 -8.40 1.01 12.05
C SER A 35 -9.49 2.09 12.12
N VAL A 36 -9.10 3.37 12.05
CA VAL A 36 -10.03 4.52 12.06
C VAL A 36 -10.23 5.14 10.67
N SER A 37 -9.75 4.49 9.60
CA SER A 37 -9.86 5.00 8.22
C SER A 37 -11.19 4.66 7.54
N GLN A 38 -12.06 3.88 8.19
CA GLN A 38 -13.38 3.50 7.65
C GLN A 38 -14.20 4.69 7.10
N PRO A 39 -14.24 5.89 7.73
CA PRO A 39 -14.99 7.02 7.18
C PRO A 39 -14.46 7.54 5.84
N LEU A 40 -13.24 7.17 5.46
CA LEU A 40 -12.63 7.53 4.18
C LEU A 40 -13.01 6.56 3.07
N THR A 41 -13.59 5.40 3.41
CA THR A 41 -13.98 4.35 2.45
C THR A 41 -15.40 4.57 1.95
N THR A 42 -15.72 3.90 0.85
CA THR A 42 -17.09 3.87 0.31
C THR A 42 -17.81 2.60 0.76
N VAL A 43 -19.15 2.60 0.73
CA VAL A 43 -19.91 1.38 1.02
C VAL A 43 -19.61 0.35 -0.06
N LEU A 44 -18.93 -0.73 0.31
CA LEU A 44 -18.58 -1.80 -0.60
C LEU A 44 -19.79 -2.73 -0.87
N PRO A 45 -19.90 -3.30 -2.09
CA PRO A 45 -20.84 -4.37 -2.38
C PRO A 45 -20.64 -5.58 -1.46
N ARG A 46 -21.71 -6.35 -1.22
CA ARG A 46 -21.69 -7.51 -0.31
C ARG A 46 -20.74 -8.63 -0.75
N ASP A 47 -20.44 -8.72 -2.03
CA ASP A 47 -19.64 -9.74 -2.68
C ASP A 47 -18.24 -9.25 -3.09
N CYS A 48 -17.77 -8.15 -2.49
CA CYS A 48 -16.45 -7.61 -2.77
C CYS A 48 -15.34 -8.62 -2.45
N ARG A 49 -14.33 -8.68 -3.33
CA ARG A 49 -13.09 -9.46 -3.14
C ARG A 49 -11.91 -8.50 -2.98
N TRP A 50 -10.84 -9.01 -2.41
CA TRP A 50 -9.57 -8.29 -2.30
C TRP A 50 -8.44 -9.08 -2.94
N GLU A 51 -7.42 -8.35 -3.36
CA GLU A 51 -6.16 -8.89 -3.86
C GLU A 51 -5.02 -8.07 -3.29
N ILE A 52 -3.81 -8.65 -3.28
CA ILE A 52 -2.58 -7.92 -2.95
C ILE A 52 -1.78 -7.76 -4.22
N MET A 53 -1.39 -6.53 -4.51
CA MET A 53 -0.49 -6.19 -5.60
C MET A 53 0.79 -5.58 -5.01
N ALA A 54 1.94 -6.02 -5.53
CA ALA A 54 3.23 -5.52 -5.12
C ALA A 54 3.92 -4.81 -6.30
N TYR A 55 4.46 -3.62 -6.04
CA TYR A 55 5.25 -2.87 -7.01
C TYR A 55 6.73 -3.04 -6.70
N PHE A 56 7.42 -3.83 -7.53
CA PHE A 56 8.84 -4.10 -7.35
C PHE A 56 9.69 -3.12 -8.17
N ARG A 57 10.80 -2.63 -7.59
CA ARG A 57 11.82 -1.88 -8.35
C ARG A 57 12.53 -2.76 -9.38
N SER A 58 12.71 -4.03 -9.02
CA SER A 58 13.22 -5.10 -9.89
C SER A 58 12.48 -6.38 -9.55
N LEU A 59 12.01 -7.11 -10.57
CA LEU A 59 11.32 -8.38 -10.34
C LEU A 59 12.27 -9.37 -9.63
N PRO A 60 11.76 -10.16 -8.66
CA PRO A 60 12.55 -11.22 -8.05
C PRO A 60 12.98 -12.23 -9.11
N GLN A 61 14.26 -12.62 -9.11
CA GLN A 61 14.74 -13.63 -10.06
C GLN A 61 14.14 -14.99 -9.73
N VAL A 62 13.43 -15.56 -10.70
CA VAL A 62 12.71 -16.85 -10.62
C VAL A 62 13.61 -17.99 -10.12
N SER A 63 14.92 -17.92 -10.39
CA SER A 63 15.88 -18.96 -10.01
C SER A 63 16.30 -18.95 -8.53
N THR A 64 15.93 -17.95 -7.73
CA THR A 64 16.46 -17.77 -6.36
C THR A 64 15.46 -18.00 -5.23
N SER A 65 14.14 -17.97 -5.49
CA SER A 65 13.15 -18.34 -4.48
C SER A 65 11.87 -18.90 -5.08
N LYS A 66 11.30 -19.92 -4.42
CA LYS A 66 9.97 -20.46 -4.76
C LYS A 66 8.86 -19.42 -4.63
N ASP A 67 9.09 -18.36 -3.85
CA ASP A 67 8.14 -17.28 -3.63
C ASP A 67 7.98 -16.38 -4.87
N ALA A 68 9.01 -16.29 -5.73
CA ALA A 68 8.93 -15.54 -6.98
C ALA A 68 7.94 -16.16 -7.97
N GLU A 69 7.79 -17.49 -7.94
CA GLU A 69 6.85 -18.24 -8.78
C GLU A 69 5.38 -18.08 -8.35
N MET A 70 5.12 -17.55 -7.14
CA MET A 70 3.77 -17.29 -6.63
C MET A 70 3.15 -15.98 -7.17
N TRP A 71 3.95 -15.11 -7.79
CA TRP A 71 3.49 -13.85 -8.34
C TRP A 71 3.26 -13.96 -9.85
N ILE A 72 2.14 -13.43 -10.31
CA ILE A 72 1.88 -13.23 -11.73
C ILE A 72 2.01 -11.74 -12.08
N PRO A 73 2.51 -11.39 -13.28
CA PRO A 73 2.42 -10.02 -13.77
C PRO A 73 0.96 -9.55 -13.75
N THR A 74 0.71 -8.36 -13.22
CA THR A 74 -0.63 -7.80 -13.19
C THR A 74 -1.08 -7.40 -14.60
N ASP A 75 -2.31 -7.73 -14.97
CA ASP A 75 -2.95 -7.24 -16.21
C ASP A 75 -3.67 -5.90 -16.01
N THR A 76 -3.52 -5.30 -14.81
CA THR A 76 -4.49 -4.34 -14.27
C THR A 76 -4.87 -3.29 -15.30
N LYS A 77 -6.14 -3.32 -15.69
CA LYS A 77 -6.78 -2.22 -16.40
C LYS A 77 -6.67 -0.99 -15.50
N GLN A 78 -5.77 -0.09 -15.85
CA GLN A 78 -5.66 1.19 -15.17
C GLN A 78 -7.00 1.91 -15.27
N TRP A 79 -7.35 2.66 -14.23
CA TRP A 79 -8.45 3.61 -14.32
C TRP A 79 -8.18 4.55 -15.48
N GLN A 80 -9.21 4.88 -16.25
CA GLN A 80 -9.10 5.77 -17.41
C GLN A 80 -8.73 7.19 -16.97
N GLN A 81 -9.10 7.55 -15.75
CA GLN A 81 -8.74 8.80 -15.08
C GLN A 81 -7.79 8.55 -13.91
N PRO A 82 -6.95 9.56 -13.57
CA PRO A 82 -6.16 9.51 -12.35
C PRO A 82 -7.05 9.31 -11.12
N PRO A 83 -6.63 8.47 -10.15
CA PRO A 83 -7.40 8.28 -8.94
C PRO A 83 -7.50 9.52 -8.07
N LEU A 84 -8.57 9.56 -7.29
CA LEU A 84 -8.62 10.43 -6.12
C LEU A 84 -7.76 9.82 -5.01
N ILE A 85 -6.72 10.55 -4.60
CA ILE A 85 -5.78 10.13 -3.55
C ILE A 85 -6.15 10.80 -2.23
N THR A 86 -6.38 10.01 -1.19
CA THR A 86 -6.64 10.48 0.18
C THR A 86 -5.52 10.02 1.12
N PRO A 87 -4.67 10.92 1.63
CA PRO A 87 -3.61 10.56 2.56
C PRO A 87 -4.19 10.13 3.92
N ILE A 88 -3.64 9.07 4.51
CA ILE A 88 -4.06 8.57 5.84
C ILE A 88 -2.99 8.87 6.88
N LYS A 89 -1.75 8.42 6.64
CA LYS A 89 -0.65 8.58 7.59
C LYS A 89 0.70 8.40 6.91
N SER A 90 1.71 9.10 7.44
CA SER A 90 3.12 8.84 7.14
C SER A 90 3.91 8.66 8.44
N MET A 91 4.96 7.86 8.37
CA MET A 91 6.00 7.78 9.39
C MET A 91 7.37 7.73 8.73
N ASN A 92 8.37 8.24 9.45
CA ASN A 92 9.76 8.10 9.08
C ASN A 92 10.54 7.77 10.34
N SER A 93 11.01 6.52 10.44
CA SER A 93 11.79 6.01 11.55
C SER A 93 12.86 5.12 10.94
N GLU A 94 14.10 5.62 10.89
CA GLU A 94 15.20 4.92 10.21
C GLU A 94 15.32 3.46 10.70
N PRO A 95 15.45 2.48 9.79
CA PRO A 95 15.68 2.62 8.35
C PRO A 95 14.40 2.70 7.48
N LEU A 96 13.23 2.82 8.10
CA LEU A 96 11.92 2.64 7.46
C LEU A 96 11.10 3.94 7.36
N GLY A 97 10.86 4.36 6.12
CA GLY A 97 9.81 5.32 5.78
C GLY A 97 8.57 4.61 5.26
N LEU A 98 7.39 4.98 5.78
CA LEU A 98 6.09 4.47 5.31
C LEU A 98 5.13 5.61 5.00
N GLN A 99 4.36 5.45 3.93
CA GLN A 99 3.18 6.26 3.64
C GLN A 99 1.99 5.33 3.38
N LEU A 100 0.85 5.67 3.98
CA LEU A 100 -0.44 5.04 3.73
C LEU A 100 -1.39 6.08 3.16
N TYR A 101 -2.00 5.74 2.02
CA TYR A 101 -3.06 6.52 1.40
C TYR A 101 -4.06 5.60 0.71
N LEU A 102 -5.26 6.12 0.48
CA LEU A 102 -6.36 5.44 -0.18
C LEU A 102 -6.55 6.03 -1.57
N GLU A 103 -6.68 5.17 -2.58
CA GLU A 103 -7.06 5.57 -3.93
C GLU A 103 -8.49 5.12 -4.23
N HIS A 104 -9.27 6.03 -4.82
CA HIS A 104 -10.58 5.76 -5.39
C HIS A 104 -10.62 6.07 -6.89
N PRO A 105 -11.53 5.44 -7.65
CA PRO A 105 -11.85 5.87 -9.01
C PRO A 105 -12.26 7.35 -8.99
N SER A 106 -11.98 8.07 -10.06
CA SER A 106 -12.43 9.45 -10.19
C SER A 106 -13.96 9.50 -10.18
N PRO A 107 -14.60 10.53 -9.56
CA PRO A 107 -16.05 10.67 -9.60
C PRO A 107 -16.64 10.65 -11.02
N ALA A 108 -15.88 11.09 -12.03
CA ALA A 108 -16.30 11.05 -13.43
C ALA A 108 -16.45 9.63 -13.99
N GLU A 109 -15.73 8.65 -13.45
CA GLU A 109 -15.85 7.24 -13.84
C GLU A 109 -17.08 6.56 -13.23
N LEU A 110 -17.59 7.07 -12.10
CA LEU A 110 -18.79 6.53 -11.44
C LEU A 110 -20.09 6.86 -12.20
N VAL A 111 -20.07 7.87 -13.08
CA VAL A 111 -21.23 8.30 -13.89
C VAL A 111 -21.29 7.57 -15.25
N SER A 112 -20.25 6.81 -15.59
CA SER A 112 -20.05 6.21 -16.90
C SER A 112 -20.25 4.69 -16.92
N GLY A 113 -20.65 4.09 -15.80
CA GLY A 113 -20.75 2.64 -15.58
C GLY A 113 -22.15 2.18 -15.22
#